data_AF-A0A1V5MRU1-F1
#
_entry.id   AF-A0A1V5MRU1-F1
#
_cell.length_a   1.000
_cell.length_b   1.000
_cell.length_c   1.000
_cell.angle_alpha   90.00
_cell.angle_beta   90.00
_cell.angle_gamma   90.00
#
_symmetry.space_group_name_H-M   'P 1'
#
loop_
_entity.id
_entity.type
_entity.pdbx_description
1 polymer ?
#
loop_
_entity_poly.entity_id
_entity_poly.type
_entity_poly.pdbx_seq_one_letter_code
_entity_poly.pdbx_strand_id
1 'polypeptide(L)' 'MNKNNNNLLWRYAGLATQFLVGIGLFLFAGLKLDEWLKFKMPVAVWVLPLLFIVVVIVKIIRDTGNKK' A
#
# COMPACT_ATOMS: atom_id res chain seq x y z
N MET A 1 19.66 1.01 31.97
CA MET A 1 18.72 0.51 30.93
C MET A 1 19.02 1.22 29.62
N ASN A 2 19.73 0.57 28.69
CA ASN A 2 19.99 1.11 27.36
C ASN A 2 18.67 1.08 26.56
N LYS A 3 18.02 2.23 26.35
CA LYS A 3 16.80 2.31 25.54
C LYS A 3 17.19 1.90 24.11
N ASN A 4 16.68 0.76 23.68
CA ASN A 4 17.04 0.15 22.41
C ASN A 4 16.46 0.98 21.25
N ASN A 5 17.25 1.92 20.73
CA ASN A 5 16.91 2.82 19.60
C ASN A 5 16.48 2.05 18.35
N ASN A 6 16.85 0.77 18.25
CA ASN A 6 16.50 -0.11 17.13
C ASN A 6 15.00 -0.40 17.08
N ASN A 7 14.26 -0.27 18.18
CA ASN A 7 12.82 -0.53 18.21
C ASN A 7 12.04 0.43 17.29
N LEU A 8 12.50 1.69 17.21
CA LEU A 8 11.91 2.67 16.29
C LEU A 8 12.19 2.28 14.82
N LEU A 9 13.42 1.85 14.52
CA LEU A 9 13.80 1.38 13.19
C LEU A 9 13.00 0.16 12.75
N TRP A 10 12.84 -0.84 13.63
CA TRP A 10 12.02 -2.02 13.37
C TRP A 10 10.55 -1.68 13.15
N ARG A 11 10.02 -0.69 13.89
CA ARG A 11 8.64 -0.22 13.70
C ARG A 11 8.45 0.44 12.33
N TYR A 12 9.37 1.30 11.90
CA TYR A 12 9.32 1.90 10.56
C TYR A 12 9.53 0.86 9.44
N ALA A 13 10.45 -0.08 9.64
CA ALA A 13 10.66 -1.18 8.70
C ALA A 13 9.39 -2.03 8.55
N GLY A 14 8.70 -2.35 9.65
CA GLY A 14 7.43 -3.07 9.61
C GLY A 14 6.34 -2.32 8.85
N LEU A 15 6.20 -1.02 9.09
CA LEU A 15 5.25 -0.16 8.36
C LEU A 15 5.58 -0.09 6.85
N ALA A 16 6.86 0.08 6.51
CA ALA A 16 7.30 0.10 5.12
C ALA A 16 7.04 -1.25 4.42
N THR A 17 7.30 -2.37 5.08
CA THR A 17 7.02 -3.71 4.55
C THR A 17 5.52 -3.92 4.33
N GLN A 18 4.67 -3.50 5.27
CA GLN A 18 3.21 -3.59 5.08
C GLN A 18 2.76 -2.80 3.86
N PHE A 19 3.33 -1.60 3.65
CA PHE A 19 3.02 -0.77 2.49
C PHE A 19 3.52 -1.41 1.17
N LEU A 20 4.75 -1.93 1.16
CA LEU A 20 5.34 -2.62 0.00
C LEU A 20 4.55 -3.88 -0.37
N VAL A 21 4.17 -4.69 0.62
CA VAL A 21 3.31 -5.86 0.42
C VAL A 21 1.96 -5.43 -0.14
N GLY A 22 1.36 -4.37 0.40
CA GLY A 22 0.12 -3.79 -0.13
C GLY A 22 0.25 -3.44 -1.62
N ILE A 23 1.25 -2.65 -2.00
CA ILE A 23 1.48 -2.28 -3.40
C ILE A 23 1.75 -3.51 -4.27
N GLY A 24 2.58 -4.45 -3.81
CA GLY A 24 2.90 -5.68 -4.53
C GLY A 24 1.66 -6.53 -4.82
N LEU A 25 0.74 -6.64 -3.86
CA LEU A 25 -0.53 -7.33 -4.05
C LEU A 25 -1.42 -6.63 -5.09
N PHE A 26 -1.52 -5.30 -5.06
CA PHE A 26 -2.31 -4.55 -6.04
C PHE A 26 -1.71 -4.61 -7.45
N LEU A 27 -0.39 -4.61 -7.58
CA LEU A 27 0.30 -4.82 -8.86
C LEU A 27 0.03 -6.23 -9.40
N PHE A 28 0.20 -7.26 -8.56
CA PHE A 28 -0.05 -8.65 -8.96
C PHE A 28 -1.52 -8.87 -9.34
N ALA A 29 -2.45 -8.31 -8.56
CA ALA A 29 -3.87 -8.34 -8.88
C ALA A 29 -4.16 -7.62 -10.21
N GLY A 30 -3.53 -6.46 -10.45
CA GLY A 30 -3.64 -5.73 -11.71
C GLY A 30 -3.16 -6.56 -12.90
N LEU A 31 -2.01 -7.23 -12.79
CA LEU A 31 -1.48 -8.09 -13.85
C LEU A 31 -2.46 -9.22 -14.20
N LYS A 32 -2.95 -9.93 -13.17
CA LYS A 32 -3.89 -11.03 -13.35
C LYS A 32 -5.22 -10.56 -13.91
N LEU A 33 -5.68 -9.37 -13.53
CA LEU A 33 -6.93 -8.79 -13.99
C LEU A 33 -6.84 -8.29 -15.44
N ASP A 34 -5.72 -7.66 -15.82
CA ASP A 34 -5.45 -7.26 -17.20
C ASP A 34 -5.35 -8.49 -18.13
N GLU A 35 -4.71 -9.57 -17.68
CA GLU A 35 -4.64 -10.84 -18.41
C GLU A 35 -6.02 -11.49 -18.57
N TRP A 36 -6.81 -11.54 -17.48
CA TRP A 36 -8.14 -12.13 -17.49
C TRP A 36 -9.12 -11.37 -18.40
N LEU A 37 -9.05 -10.04 -18.42
CA LEU A 37 -9.88 -9.18 -19.26
C LEU A 37 -9.34 -9.03 -20.69
N LYS A 38 -8.17 -9.63 -20.99
CA LYS A 38 -7.47 -9.55 -22.28
C LYS A 38 -7.30 -8.10 -22.75
N PHE A 39 -7.00 -7.20 -21.82
CA PHE A 39 -6.75 -5.81 -22.20
C PHE A 39 -5.47 -5.73 -23.04
N LYS A 40 -5.54 -5.00 -24.16
CA LYS A 40 -4.37 -4.75 -25.02
C LYS A 40 -3.32 -3.87 -24.35
N MET A 41 -3.72 -3.09 -23.34
CA MET A 41 -2.84 -2.26 -22.53
C MET A 41 -3.01 -2.64 -21.05
N PRO A 42 -1.94 -2.61 -20.25
CA PRO A 42 -1.96 -3.05 -18.85
C PRO A 42 -2.62 -2.01 -17.93
N VAL A 43 -3.89 -1.67 -18.17
CA VAL A 43 -4.57 -0.56 -17.50
C VAL A 43 -4.76 -0.82 -16.00
N ALA A 44 -5.17 -2.03 -15.61
CA ALA A 44 -5.39 -2.37 -14.22
C ALA A 44 -4.09 -2.33 -13.41
N VAL A 45 -2.97 -2.78 -13.98
CA VAL A 45 -1.64 -2.67 -13.34
C VAL A 45 -1.29 -1.23 -12.95
N TRP A 46 -1.70 -0.24 -13.75
CA TRP A 46 -1.47 1.17 -13.43
C TRP A 46 -2.53 1.73 -12.47
N VAL A 47 -3.81 1.44 -12.71
CA VAL A 47 -4.92 2.05 -11.98
C VAL A 47 -5.07 1.48 -10.57
N LEU A 48 -4.89 0.16 -10.36
CA LEU A 48 -5.06 -0.47 -9.04
C LEU A 48 -4.11 0.11 -7.98
N PRO A 49 -2.78 0.20 -8.23
CA PRO A 49 -1.85 0.76 -7.25
C PRO A 49 -2.12 2.24 -6.97
N LEU A 50 -2.50 3.02 -7.98
CA LEU A 50 -2.91 4.42 -7.81
C LEU A 50 -4.13 4.52 -6.90
N LEU A 51 -5.15 3.68 -7.13
CA LEU A 51 -6.35 3.62 -6.29
C LEU A 51 -5.99 3.23 -4.85
N PHE A 52 -5.11 2.24 -4.67
CA PHE A 52 -4.61 1.86 -3.34
C PHE A 52 -3.98 3.03 -2.60
N ILE A 53 -3.12 3.81 -3.26
CA ILE A 53 -2.49 5.00 -2.66
C ILE A 53 -3.56 6.02 -2.25
N VAL A 54 -4.56 6.30 -3.11
CA VAL A 54 -5.66 7.22 -2.79
C VAL A 54 -6.44 6.73 -1.56
N VAL A 55 -6.78 5.43 -1.50
CA VAL A 55 -7.47 4.83 -0.36
C VAL A 55 -6.66 4.96 0.92
N VAL A 56 -5.34 4.70 0.87
CA VAL A 56 -4.45 4.85 2.02
C VAL A 56 -4.42 6.31 2.49
N ILE A 57 -4.28 7.27 1.58
CA ILE A 57 -4.27 8.70 1.91
C ILE A 57 -5.61 9.12 2.55
N VAL A 58 -6.74 8.77 1.93
CA VAL A 58 -8.07 9.08 2.47
C VAL A 58 -8.26 8.46 3.85
N LYS A 59 -7.79 7.23 4.04
CA LYS A 59 -7.83 6.55 5.34
C LYS A 59 -6.99 7.29 6.38
N ILE A 60 -5.76 7.67 6.05
CA ILE A 60 -4.89 8.45 6.95
C ILE A 60 -5.54 9.79 7.32
N ILE A 61 -6.14 10.49 6.35
CA ILE A 61 -6.85 11.76 6.60
C ILE A 61 -8.04 11.53 7.55
N ARG A 62 -8.86 10.50 7.31
CA ARG A 62 -10.01 10.16 8.16
C ARG A 62 -9.57 9.76 9.57
N ASP A 63 -8.55 8.91 9.68
CA ASP A 63 -8.02 8.42 10.96
C ASP A 63 -7.36 9.57 11.76
N THR A 64 -6.77 10.56 11.07
CA THR A 64 -6.18 11.74 11.71
C THR A 64 -7.23 12.82 12.06
N GLY A 65 -8.31 12.92 11.27
CA GLY A 65 -9.41 13.87 11.49
C GLY A 65 -10.36 13.47 12.61
N ASN A 66 -10.50 12.18 12.88
CA ASN A 66 -11.30 11.65 13.99
C ASN A 66 -10.48 11.66 15.30
N LYS A 67 -10.08 12.85 15.76
CA LYS A 67 -9.69 13.02 17.16
C LYS A 67 -10.96 13.02 18.01
N LYS A 68 -11.38 11.84 18.47
CA LYS A 68 -12.25 11.70 19.62
C LYS A 68 -11.44 11.19 20.81
#